data_AF-X1IQJ8-F1
#
_entry.id   AF-X1IQJ8-F1
#
_cell.length_a   1.000
_cell.length_b   1.000
_cell.length_c   1.000
_cell.angle_alpha   90.00
_cell.angle_beta   90.00
_cell.angle_gamma   90.00
#
_symmetry.space_group_name_H-M   'P 1'
#
loop_
_entity.id
_entity.type
_entity.pdbx_description
1 polymer ?
#
loop_
_entity_poly.entity_id
_entity_poly.type
_entity_poly.pdbx_seq_one_letter_code
_entity_poly.pdbx_strand_id
1 'polypeptide(L)'
;GFDYLRDNMVVDLSQCAQQPLNYAIVDEVDNLLIDEARTPLIISAPAEESAQKYQIFARLVPRLRRDEDYTIDEKTRTVNLTDAGMTNMERVLKREGLLKSPNLYDPSNYSLTRYLDSALKAQVLFKRDKEYVVKDGQVIIVDEFTGRLMIGRRYSEGLHQAIEAKERVRVQRESRTFATITIQNYFRMYDKLAGMTGTAATEAEEFHKIYSLEVLVIPTNEPMIREDYPDRIYKDEETKFRAVVGEIEQLNNEERPVLVGTVSIEKS
;
A
#
# COMPACT_ATOMS: atom_id res chain seq x y z
N GLY A 1 -15.09 8.42 4.18
CA GLY A 1 -13.79 7.72 4.15
C GLY A 1 -12.61 8.64 4.40
N PHE A 2 -12.16 9.39 3.38
CA PHE A 2 -10.97 10.26 3.55
C PHE A 2 -11.16 11.42 4.53
N ASP A 3 -12.35 12.01 4.63
CA ASP A 3 -12.64 13.03 5.65
C ASP A 3 -12.45 12.48 7.06
N TYR A 4 -12.98 11.28 7.34
CA TYR A 4 -12.73 10.58 8.60
C TYR A 4 -11.23 10.42 8.90
N LEU A 5 -10.44 9.99 7.91
CA LEU A 5 -8.99 9.86 8.08
C LEU A 5 -8.32 11.23 8.34
N ARG A 6 -8.75 12.30 7.66
CA ARG A 6 -8.23 13.67 7.87
C ARG A 6 -8.60 14.23 9.24
N ASP A 7 -9.82 13.98 9.71
CA ASP A 7 -10.29 14.39 11.04
C ASP A 7 -9.49 13.72 12.17
N ASN A 8 -8.99 12.50 11.93
CA ASN A 8 -8.08 11.83 12.88
C ASN A 8 -6.62 12.31 12.79
N MET A 9 -6.33 13.29 11.91
CA MET A 9 -5.00 13.89 11.75
C MET A 9 -4.96 15.37 12.14
N VAL A 10 -6.10 16.00 12.45
CA VAL A 10 -6.12 17.41 12.89
C VAL A 10 -5.62 17.56 14.32
N VAL A 11 -5.11 18.76 14.63
CA VAL A 11 -4.57 19.07 15.97
C VAL A 11 -5.66 19.59 16.91
N ASP A 12 -6.72 20.19 16.36
CA ASP A 12 -7.81 20.80 17.10
C ASP A 12 -9.17 20.29 16.61
N LEU A 13 -10.10 20.04 17.54
CA LEU A 13 -11.44 19.51 17.24
C LEU A 13 -12.27 20.44 16.35
N SER A 14 -12.01 21.75 16.36
CA SER A 14 -12.69 22.72 15.49
C SER A 14 -12.34 22.54 14.00
N GLN A 15 -11.30 21.77 13.68
CA GLN A 15 -10.87 21.48 12.31
C GLN A 15 -11.51 20.20 11.75
N CYS A 16 -12.22 19.42 12.57
CA CYS A 16 -12.93 18.24 12.10
C CYS A 16 -14.08 18.63 11.16
N ALA A 17 -14.19 17.93 10.03
CA ALA A 17 -15.25 18.14 9.06
C ALA A 17 -16.49 17.26 9.35
N GLN A 18 -16.30 16.06 9.90
CA GLN A 18 -17.37 15.10 10.17
C GLN A 18 -18.00 15.31 11.56
N GLN A 19 -19.30 15.07 11.61
CA GLN A 19 -20.09 14.91 12.84
C GLN A 19 -20.23 13.41 13.19
N PRO A 20 -20.86 13.05 14.32
CA PRO A 20 -21.13 11.64 14.64
C PRO A 20 -21.80 10.89 13.49
N LEU A 21 -21.38 9.64 13.27
CA LEU A 21 -21.81 8.82 12.13
C LEU A 21 -23.13 8.13 12.43
N ASN A 22 -24.25 8.75 12.04
CA ASN A 22 -25.58 8.23 12.38
C ASN A 22 -26.15 7.21 11.38
N TYR A 23 -26.31 7.57 10.11
CA TYR A 23 -26.92 6.68 9.12
C TYR A 23 -26.25 6.80 7.76
N ALA A 24 -25.86 5.66 7.19
CA ALA A 24 -25.40 5.55 5.81
C ALA A 24 -26.35 4.68 4.99
N ILE A 25 -26.72 5.17 3.81
CA ILE A 25 -27.33 4.37 2.74
C ILE A 25 -26.30 4.30 1.61
N VAL A 26 -25.86 3.09 1.30
CA VAL A 26 -24.86 2.84 0.27
C VAL A 26 -25.56 2.43 -1.02
N ASP A 27 -25.39 3.24 -2.06
CA ASP A 27 -25.77 2.85 -3.43
C ASP A 27 -24.69 1.95 -4.03
N GLU A 28 -25.08 1.00 -4.89
CA GLU A 28 -24.22 -0.06 -5.42
C GLU A 28 -23.41 -0.76 -4.31
N VAL A 29 -24.15 -1.23 -3.30
CA VAL A 29 -23.58 -1.71 -2.03
C VAL A 29 -22.66 -2.93 -2.19
N ASP A 30 -22.89 -3.78 -3.19
CA ASP A 30 -22.02 -4.91 -3.54
C ASP A 30 -20.67 -4.43 -4.09
N ASN A 31 -20.69 -3.45 -5.00
CA ASN A 31 -19.46 -2.89 -5.53
C ASN A 31 -18.61 -2.26 -4.41
N LEU A 32 -19.22 -1.44 -3.54
CA LEU A 32 -18.45 -0.72 -2.52
C LEU A 32 -18.04 -1.62 -1.34
N LEU A 33 -18.96 -2.43 -0.81
CA LEU A 33 -18.76 -3.17 0.44
C LEU A 33 -18.14 -4.56 0.25
N ILE A 34 -18.10 -5.09 -0.97
CA ILE A 34 -17.51 -6.39 -1.31
C ILE A 34 -16.30 -6.21 -2.23
N ASP A 35 -16.48 -5.62 -3.41
CA ASP A 35 -15.41 -5.54 -4.42
C ASP A 35 -14.32 -4.55 -4.03
N GLU A 36 -14.67 -3.29 -3.79
CA GLU A 36 -13.71 -2.23 -3.44
C GLU A 36 -13.16 -2.40 -2.01
N ALA A 37 -13.94 -3.04 -1.13
CA ALA A 37 -13.58 -3.20 0.27
C ALA A 37 -12.34 -4.06 0.50
N ARG A 38 -11.82 -4.74 -0.54
CA ARG A 38 -10.56 -5.49 -0.50
C ARG A 38 -9.34 -4.59 -0.31
N THR A 39 -9.41 -3.33 -0.72
CA THR A 39 -8.31 -2.36 -0.59
C THR A 39 -8.64 -1.34 0.49
N PRO A 40 -7.77 -1.13 1.49
CA PRO A 40 -8.00 -0.11 2.50
C PRO A 40 -7.91 1.31 1.92
N LEU A 41 -8.63 2.24 2.54
CA LEU A 41 -8.44 3.67 2.33
C LEU A 41 -7.16 4.10 3.05
N ILE A 42 -6.25 4.74 2.32
CA ILE A 42 -4.93 5.13 2.82
C ILE A 42 -4.65 6.59 2.50
N ILE A 43 -4.33 7.39 3.52
CA ILE A 43 -3.69 8.69 3.33
C ILE A 43 -2.18 8.48 3.43
N SER A 44 -1.50 8.67 2.32
CA SER A 44 -0.03 8.70 2.27
C SER A 44 0.44 10.04 1.72
N ALA A 45 1.55 10.52 2.24
CA ALA A 45 2.23 11.68 1.69
C ALA A 45 3.71 11.35 1.47
N PRO A 46 4.35 11.95 0.45
CA PRO A 46 5.79 11.86 0.32
C PRO A 46 6.40 12.40 1.62
N ALA A 47 7.23 11.60 2.26
CA ALA A 47 7.94 12.06 3.43
C ALA A 47 8.81 13.26 3.03
N GLU A 48 8.82 14.32 3.84
CA GLU A 48 9.74 15.48 3.68
C GLU A 48 11.22 15.10 3.89
N GLU A 49 11.48 13.81 4.01
CA GLU A 49 12.79 13.27 4.21
C GLU A 49 13.70 13.60 3.04
N SER A 50 14.73 14.37 3.35
CA SER A 50 15.74 14.70 2.38
C SER A 50 16.52 13.44 2.04
N ALA A 51 16.48 13.02 0.78
CA ALA A 51 17.38 12.03 0.21
C ALA A 51 18.86 12.30 0.60
N GLN A 52 19.20 13.58 0.84
CA GLN A 52 20.50 14.00 1.33
C GLN A 52 20.86 13.41 2.69
N LYS A 53 19.90 13.24 3.62
CA LYS A 53 20.16 12.62 4.93
C LYS A 53 20.58 11.16 4.75
N TYR A 54 19.83 10.38 3.96
CA TYR A 54 20.24 9.00 3.65
C TYR A 54 21.64 8.93 3.03
N GLN A 55 21.98 9.85 2.12
CA GLN A 55 23.32 9.93 1.53
C GLN A 55 24.41 10.26 2.56
N ILE A 56 24.14 11.17 3.51
CA ILE A 56 25.08 11.49 4.59
C ILE A 56 25.30 10.25 5.46
N PHE A 57 24.23 9.61 5.95
CA PHE A 57 24.37 8.42 6.79
C PHE A 57 25.02 7.25 6.06
N ALA A 58 24.74 7.03 4.78
CA ALA A 58 25.43 6.04 3.95
C ALA A 58 26.95 6.30 3.80
N ARG A 59 27.41 7.56 3.95
CA ARG A 59 28.84 7.90 4.00
C ARG A 59 29.46 7.74 5.39
N LEU A 60 28.67 7.97 6.45
CA LEU A 60 29.17 7.98 7.83
C LEU A 60 29.25 6.57 8.42
N VAL A 61 28.20 5.78 8.24
CA VAL A 61 28.07 4.43 8.81
C VAL A 61 29.20 3.47 8.43
N PRO A 62 29.76 3.46 7.20
CA PRO A 62 30.90 2.60 6.86
C PRO A 62 32.17 2.84 7.68
N ARG A 63 32.25 3.94 8.44
CA ARG A 63 33.38 4.26 9.33
C ARG A 63 33.26 3.58 10.70
N LEU A 64 32.08 3.07 11.04
CA LEU A 64 31.84 2.34 12.28
C LEU A 64 32.44 0.94 12.19
N ARG A 65 32.98 0.47 13.30
CA ARG A 65 33.67 -0.83 13.41
C ARG A 65 32.80 -1.84 14.16
N ARG A 66 32.74 -3.05 13.63
CA ARG A 66 32.10 -4.20 14.30
C ARG A 66 32.81 -4.45 15.63
N ASP A 67 32.03 -4.79 16.65
CA ASP A 67 32.47 -5.13 18.01
C ASP A 67 33.11 -3.97 18.81
N GLU A 68 33.35 -2.82 18.19
CA GLU A 68 33.72 -1.56 18.85
C GLU A 68 32.52 -0.59 18.88
N ASP A 69 32.02 -0.19 17.72
CA ASP A 69 30.96 0.80 17.56
C ASP A 69 29.56 0.18 17.45
N TYR A 70 29.46 -1.08 17.00
CA TYR A 70 28.18 -1.78 16.90
C TYR A 70 28.33 -3.29 17.08
N THR A 71 27.26 -3.95 17.51
CA THR A 71 27.15 -5.40 17.64
C THR A 71 26.07 -5.94 16.71
N ILE A 72 26.22 -7.20 16.29
CA ILE A 72 25.25 -7.91 15.46
C ILE A 72 24.73 -9.08 16.28
N ASP A 73 23.41 -9.15 16.44
CA ASP A 73 22.76 -10.38 16.89
C ASP A 73 22.36 -11.18 15.65
N GLU A 74 23.13 -12.23 15.37
CA GLU A 74 22.91 -13.11 14.22
C GLU A 74 21.64 -13.96 14.37
N LYS A 75 21.16 -14.20 15.60
CA LYS A 75 19.91 -14.96 15.82
C LYS A 75 18.69 -14.12 15.45
N THR A 76 18.70 -12.84 15.82
CA THR A 76 17.58 -11.93 15.54
C THR A 76 17.76 -11.11 14.26
N ARG A 77 18.92 -11.23 13.58
CA ARG A 77 19.35 -10.34 12.48
C ARG A 77 19.14 -8.87 12.85
N THR A 78 19.56 -8.48 14.05
CA THR A 78 19.53 -7.09 14.49
C THR A 78 20.94 -6.53 14.62
N VAL A 79 21.08 -5.21 14.44
CA VAL A 79 22.34 -4.49 14.63
C VAL A 79 22.06 -3.37 15.60
N ASN A 80 22.86 -3.29 16.66
CA ASN A 80 22.72 -2.30 17.72
C ASN A 80 24.02 -1.53 17.87
N LEU A 81 23.95 -0.23 18.11
CA LEU A 81 25.13 0.56 18.45
C LEU A 81 25.56 0.24 19.89
N THR A 82 26.87 0.25 20.12
CA THR A 82 27.44 0.26 21.47
C THR A 82 27.48 1.69 22.00
N ASP A 83 27.70 1.86 23.31
CA ASP A 83 27.89 3.19 23.91
C ASP A 83 29.05 3.97 23.25
N ALA A 84 30.11 3.26 22.85
CA ALA A 84 31.24 3.84 22.12
C ALA A 84 30.82 4.32 20.72
N GLY A 85 30.04 3.51 19.99
CA GLY A 85 29.51 3.88 18.68
C GLY A 85 28.53 5.05 18.74
N MET A 86 27.68 5.10 19.76
CA MET A 86 26.78 6.23 20.02
C MET A 86 27.59 7.52 20.22
N THR A 87 28.57 7.50 21.12
CA THR A 87 29.45 8.66 21.39
C THR A 87 30.19 9.13 20.13
N ASN A 88 30.67 8.18 19.33
CA ASN A 88 31.37 8.48 18.08
C ASN A 88 30.41 9.14 17.07
N MET A 89 29.20 8.59 16.91
CA MET A 89 28.18 9.13 16.03
C MET A 89 27.69 10.51 16.46
N GLU A 90 27.46 10.76 17.75
CA GLU A 90 27.12 12.09 18.28
C GLU A 90 28.17 13.13 17.91
N ARG A 91 29.45 12.80 18.12
CA ARG A 91 30.57 13.69 17.77
C ARG A 91 30.62 13.99 16.27
N VAL A 92 30.39 12.99 15.42
CA VAL A 92 30.39 13.15 13.96
C VAL A 92 29.17 13.96 13.50
N LEU A 93 27.97 13.65 14.00
CA LEU A 93 26.74 14.37 13.66
C LEU A 93 26.76 15.83 14.13
N LYS A 94 27.41 16.10 15.28
CA LYS A 94 27.65 17.46 15.75
C LYS A 94 28.57 18.24 14.81
N ARG A 95 29.61 17.61 14.24
CA ARG A 95 30.50 18.23 13.26
C ARG A 95 29.81 18.51 11.93
N GLU A 96 28.92 17.62 11.49
CA GLU A 96 28.10 17.80 10.28
C GLU A 96 26.94 18.79 10.50
N GLY A 97 26.78 19.35 11.70
CA GLY A 97 25.73 20.32 12.03
C GLY A 97 24.31 19.74 12.05
N LEU A 98 24.17 18.42 12.12
CA LEU A 98 22.88 17.72 12.07
C LEU A 98 22.27 17.50 13.46
N LEU A 99 23.12 17.39 14.47
CA LEU A 99 22.71 17.06 15.84
C LEU A 99 22.09 18.28 16.53
N LYS A 100 20.81 18.19 16.92
CA LYS A 100 20.07 19.31 17.54
C LYS A 100 20.23 19.38 19.07
N SER A 101 20.36 18.22 19.72
CA SER A 101 20.60 18.08 21.16
C SER A 101 21.85 17.22 21.40
N PRO A 102 22.63 17.43 22.48
CA PRO A 102 23.86 16.67 22.75
C PRO A 102 23.68 15.16 22.77
N ASN A 103 22.49 14.68 23.14
CA ASN A 103 22.15 13.26 23.20
C ASN A 103 21.41 12.83 21.92
N LEU A 104 21.88 11.77 21.27
CA LEU A 104 21.27 11.23 20.05
C LEU A 104 19.82 10.74 20.26
N TYR A 105 19.49 10.25 21.46
CA TYR A 105 18.17 9.73 21.82
C TYR A 105 17.20 10.79 22.35
N ASP A 106 17.61 12.06 22.34
CA ASP A 106 16.72 13.17 22.65
C ASP A 106 15.53 13.20 21.65
N PRO A 107 14.28 13.47 22.09
CA PRO A 107 13.12 13.54 21.20
C PRO A 107 13.30 14.47 20.00
N SER A 108 14.09 15.54 20.15
CA SER A 108 14.41 16.47 19.05
C SER A 108 15.22 15.84 17.91
N ASN A 109 15.92 14.72 18.20
CA ASN A 109 16.77 13.96 17.28
C ASN A 109 16.09 12.67 16.76
N TYR A 110 14.83 12.39 17.09
CA TYR A 110 14.12 11.15 16.72
C TYR A 110 14.19 10.79 15.22
N SER A 111 14.18 11.78 14.33
CA SER A 111 14.36 11.52 12.90
C SER A 111 15.77 11.01 12.54
N LEU A 112 16.80 11.46 13.26
CA LEU A 112 18.21 11.09 13.02
C LEU A 112 18.51 9.65 13.41
N THR A 113 17.94 9.18 14.53
CA THR A 113 18.10 7.79 14.97
C THR A 113 17.54 6.83 13.92
N ARG A 114 16.37 7.13 13.37
CA ARG A 114 15.78 6.34 12.27
C ARG A 114 16.70 6.21 11.05
N TYR A 115 17.31 7.32 10.60
CA TYR A 115 18.26 7.28 9.48
C TYR A 115 19.50 6.45 9.80
N LEU A 116 20.02 6.61 11.01
CA LEU A 116 21.20 5.88 11.47
C LEU A 116 20.93 4.37 11.51
N ASP A 117 19.82 3.97 12.11
CA ASP A 117 19.42 2.56 12.22
C ASP A 117 19.21 1.93 10.85
N SER A 118 18.48 2.60 9.95
CA SER A 118 18.24 2.09 8.59
C SER A 118 19.53 2.01 7.77
N ALA A 119 20.44 2.99 7.90
CA ALA A 119 21.75 2.97 7.24
C ALA A 119 22.67 1.88 7.82
N LEU A 120 22.67 1.68 9.13
CA LEU A 120 23.45 0.65 9.81
C LEU A 120 22.97 -0.75 9.42
N LYS A 121 21.65 -0.98 9.44
CA LYS A 121 21.04 -2.22 8.94
C LYS A 121 21.41 -2.45 7.46
N ALA A 122 21.22 -1.46 6.59
CA ALA A 122 21.56 -1.56 5.17
C ALA A 122 23.04 -1.87 4.93
N GLN A 123 23.95 -1.27 5.70
CA GLN A 123 25.39 -1.50 5.55
C GLN A 123 25.80 -2.90 5.99
N VAL A 124 25.30 -3.31 7.16
CA VAL A 124 25.80 -4.49 7.89
C VAL A 124 25.06 -5.75 7.46
N LEU A 125 23.72 -5.74 7.42
CA LEU A 125 22.88 -6.92 7.21
C LEU A 125 22.51 -7.19 5.75
N PHE A 126 22.45 -6.15 4.91
CA PHE A 126 21.99 -6.28 3.53
C PHE A 126 23.17 -6.19 2.57
N LYS A 127 23.53 -7.31 1.96
CA LYS A 127 24.62 -7.44 1.00
C LYS A 127 24.06 -7.51 -0.42
N ARG A 128 24.78 -6.84 -1.32
CA ARG A 128 24.55 -6.94 -2.74
C ARG A 128 24.79 -8.39 -3.20
N ASP A 129 23.98 -8.83 -4.15
CA ASP A 129 23.98 -10.18 -4.74
C ASP A 129 23.58 -11.30 -3.75
N LYS A 130 23.00 -10.92 -2.60
CA LYS A 130 22.39 -11.85 -1.65
C LYS A 130 20.99 -11.42 -1.28
N GLU A 131 20.83 -10.31 -0.55
CA GLU A 131 19.51 -9.80 -0.16
C GLU A 131 18.87 -8.93 -1.26
N TYR A 132 19.69 -8.29 -2.10
CA TYR A 132 19.23 -7.46 -3.20
C TYR A 132 20.26 -7.39 -4.33
N VAL A 133 19.82 -6.95 -5.51
CA VAL A 133 20.69 -6.60 -6.65
C VAL A 133 20.44 -5.17 -7.10
N VAL A 134 21.40 -4.58 -7.81
CA VAL A 134 21.24 -3.27 -8.46
C VAL A 134 21.21 -3.48 -9.97
N LYS A 135 20.09 -3.15 -10.59
CA LYS A 135 19.89 -3.27 -12.04
C LYS A 135 19.24 -2.00 -12.58
N ASP A 136 19.75 -1.47 -13.69
CA ASP A 136 19.24 -0.26 -14.34
C ASP A 136 19.12 0.95 -13.39
N GLY A 137 20.05 1.05 -12.43
CA GLY A 137 20.04 2.11 -11.40
C GLY A 137 18.96 1.97 -10.33
N GLN A 138 18.34 0.78 -10.20
CA GLN A 138 17.31 0.48 -9.20
C GLN A 138 17.74 -0.69 -8.31
N VAL A 139 17.37 -0.61 -7.03
CA VAL A 139 17.54 -1.71 -6.07
C VAL A 139 16.35 -2.67 -6.23
N ILE A 140 16.64 -3.94 -6.47
CA ILE A 140 15.63 -5.00 -6.60
C ILE A 140 15.88 -6.04 -5.52
N ILE A 141 14.83 -6.35 -4.75
CA ILE A 141 14.89 -7.34 -3.68
C ILE A 141 15.04 -8.75 -4.26
N VAL A 142 15.90 -9.56 -3.66
CA VAL A 142 16.03 -10.99 -3.95
C VAL A 142 15.29 -11.77 -2.86
N ASP A 143 14.41 -12.66 -3.28
CA ASP A 143 13.73 -13.59 -2.37
C ASP A 143 14.73 -14.62 -1.82
N GLU A 144 14.85 -14.71 -0.49
CA GLU A 144 15.87 -15.53 0.20
C GLU A 144 15.67 -17.04 -0.04
N PHE A 145 14.44 -17.49 -0.32
CA PHE A 145 14.13 -18.91 -0.52
C PHE A 145 14.25 -19.33 -1.98
N THR A 146 13.80 -18.47 -2.90
CA THR A 146 13.66 -18.82 -4.32
C THR A 146 14.69 -18.15 -5.22
N GLY A 147 15.42 -17.14 -4.74
CA GLY A 147 16.35 -16.34 -5.53
C GLY A 147 15.66 -15.45 -6.58
N ARG A 148 14.31 -15.36 -6.56
CA ARG A 148 13.55 -14.57 -7.52
C ARG A 148 13.70 -13.09 -7.26
N LEU A 149 13.71 -12.32 -8.35
CA LEU A 149 13.71 -10.86 -8.31
C LEU A 149 12.30 -10.33 -8.04
N MET A 150 12.13 -9.63 -6.93
CA MET A 150 10.85 -9.10 -6.47
C MET A 150 10.66 -7.66 -6.97
N ILE A 151 10.40 -7.52 -8.27
CA ILE A 151 10.21 -6.23 -8.94
C ILE A 151 8.99 -5.51 -8.34
N GLY A 152 9.12 -4.20 -8.11
CA GLY A 152 8.07 -3.36 -7.53
C GLY A 152 7.94 -3.43 -6.01
N ARG A 153 8.63 -4.37 -5.34
CA ARG A 153 8.67 -4.43 -3.88
C ARG A 153 9.79 -3.56 -3.32
N ARG A 154 9.51 -2.87 -2.21
CA ARG A 154 10.47 -2.05 -1.46
C ARG A 154 10.50 -2.51 0.01
N TYR A 155 11.66 -2.37 0.65
CA TYR A 155 11.77 -2.57 2.09
C TYR A 155 11.12 -1.41 2.84
N SER A 156 10.53 -1.67 3.99
CA SER A 156 9.87 -0.69 4.85
C SER A 156 10.85 0.13 5.70
N GLU A 157 10.32 1.10 6.46
CA GLU A 157 11.05 1.87 7.48
C GLU A 157 12.31 2.58 6.96
N GLY A 158 12.25 3.08 5.72
CA GLY A 158 13.39 3.76 5.12
C GLY A 158 14.60 2.87 4.76
N LEU A 159 14.51 1.55 4.95
CA LEU A 159 15.61 0.63 4.68
C LEU A 159 15.96 0.59 3.19
N HIS A 160 14.94 0.64 2.32
CA HIS A 160 15.17 0.62 0.87
C HIS A 160 15.91 1.89 0.41
N GLN A 161 15.56 3.04 0.96
CA GLN A 161 16.23 4.32 0.71
C GLN A 161 17.67 4.32 1.23
N ALA A 162 17.91 3.67 2.38
CA ALA A 162 19.26 3.49 2.90
C ALA A 162 20.13 2.60 2.00
N ILE A 163 19.56 1.53 1.43
CA ILE A 163 20.26 0.68 0.44
C ILE A 163 20.50 1.45 -0.86
N GLU A 164 19.51 2.20 -1.34
CA GLU A 164 19.65 3.08 -2.52
C GLU A 164 20.82 4.08 -2.32
N ALA A 165 20.91 4.69 -1.13
CA ALA A 165 21.98 5.62 -0.79
C ALA A 165 23.35 4.92 -0.66
N LYS A 166 23.40 3.74 -0.06
CA LYS A 166 24.61 2.89 0.06
C LYS A 166 25.20 2.56 -1.31
N GLU A 167 24.36 2.16 -2.25
CA GLU A 167 24.76 1.79 -3.61
C GLU A 167 24.88 2.98 -4.56
N ARG A 168 24.71 4.21 -4.04
CA ARG A 168 24.82 5.48 -4.79
C ARG A 168 23.84 5.58 -5.97
N VAL A 169 22.68 4.93 -5.85
CA VAL A 169 21.59 5.08 -6.82
C VAL A 169 20.64 6.19 -6.40
N ARG A 170 19.69 6.54 -7.28
CA ARG A 170 18.71 7.59 -6.99
C ARG A 170 17.80 7.16 -5.84
N VAL A 171 17.95 7.82 -4.70
CA VAL A 171 17.08 7.61 -3.54
C VAL A 171 15.69 8.15 -3.86
N GLN A 172 14.70 7.27 -3.82
CA GLN A 172 13.30 7.65 -4.03
C GLN A 172 12.70 8.14 -2.70
N ARG A 173 11.78 9.10 -2.76
CA ARG A 173 11.08 9.57 -1.56
C ARG A 173 10.29 8.41 -0.95
N GLU A 174 10.40 8.23 0.35
CA GLU A 174 9.52 7.30 1.07
C GLU A 174 8.09 7.83 1.00
N SER A 175 7.14 6.95 0.65
CA SER A 175 5.72 7.25 0.89
C SER A 175 5.43 6.83 2.32
N ARG A 176 5.05 7.79 3.16
CA ARG A 176 4.68 7.51 4.55
C ARG A 176 3.17 7.42 4.64
N THR A 177 2.67 6.30 5.13
CA THR A 177 1.26 6.15 5.49
C THR A 177 0.99 6.87 6.81
N PHE A 178 0.06 7.82 6.80
CA PHE A 178 -0.34 8.58 7.98
C PHE A 178 -1.57 7.97 8.65
N ALA A 179 -2.54 7.54 7.85
CA ALA A 179 -3.79 6.99 8.35
C ALA A 179 -4.31 5.93 7.37
N THR A 180 -4.93 4.89 7.91
CA THR A 180 -5.54 3.81 7.13
C THR A 180 -6.81 3.30 7.81
N ILE A 181 -7.83 2.98 7.03
CA ILE A 181 -9.04 2.27 7.49
C ILE A 181 -9.56 1.39 6.35
N THR A 182 -10.10 0.22 6.67
CA THR A 182 -10.78 -0.59 5.65
C THR A 182 -12.19 -0.06 5.42
N ILE A 183 -12.73 -0.23 4.21
CA ILE A 183 -14.10 0.20 3.90
C ILE A 183 -15.10 -0.52 4.83
N GLN A 184 -14.87 -1.80 5.11
CA GLN A 184 -15.71 -2.56 6.05
C GLN A 184 -15.78 -1.87 7.42
N ASN A 185 -14.62 -1.56 8.00
CA ASN A 185 -14.56 -0.99 9.34
C ASN A 185 -15.14 0.42 9.37
N TYR A 186 -14.94 1.21 8.31
CA TYR A 186 -15.52 2.55 8.23
C TYR A 186 -17.05 2.52 8.27
N PHE A 187 -17.68 1.65 7.47
CA PHE A 187 -19.15 1.57 7.43
C PHE A 187 -19.75 0.91 8.67
N ARG A 188 -19.02 0.02 9.35
CA ARG A 188 -19.44 -0.54 10.64
C ARG A 188 -19.48 0.48 11.79
N MET A 189 -18.92 1.68 11.61
CA MET A 189 -18.97 2.75 12.61
C MET A 189 -20.30 3.52 12.61
N TYR A 190 -21.12 3.37 11.57
CA TYR A 190 -22.42 4.06 11.52
C TYR A 190 -23.42 3.38 12.45
N ASP A 191 -24.21 4.17 13.20
CA ASP A 191 -25.27 3.64 14.08
C ASP A 191 -26.30 2.79 13.30
N LYS A 192 -26.55 3.19 12.05
CA LYS A 192 -27.39 2.45 11.10
C LYS A 192 -26.69 2.38 9.75
N LEU A 193 -26.81 1.23 9.10
CA LEU A 193 -26.32 1.00 7.75
C LEU A 193 -27.43 0.36 6.91
N ALA A 194 -27.58 0.82 5.68
CA ALA A 194 -28.43 0.21 4.67
C ALA A 194 -27.75 0.33 3.30
N GLY A 195 -28.22 -0.44 2.33
CA GLY A 195 -27.74 -0.30 0.96
C GLY A 195 -28.73 -0.82 -0.06
N MET A 196 -28.48 -0.50 -1.32
CA MET A 196 -29.26 -0.92 -2.47
C MET A 196 -28.35 -1.32 -3.63
N THR A 197 -28.77 -2.32 -4.38
CA THR A 197 -28.09 -2.80 -5.61
C THR A 197 -29.04 -3.77 -6.33
N GLY A 198 -28.79 -4.01 -7.62
CA GLY A 198 -29.48 -5.04 -8.40
C GLY A 198 -29.01 -6.48 -8.14
N THR A 199 -27.85 -6.67 -7.49
CA THR A 199 -27.10 -7.94 -7.51
C THR A 199 -26.73 -8.53 -6.15
N ALA A 200 -27.31 -8.04 -5.05
CA ALA A 200 -26.94 -8.47 -3.69
C ALA A 200 -27.34 -9.90 -3.29
N ALA A 201 -28.28 -10.55 -4.00
CA ALA A 201 -28.85 -11.82 -3.56
C ALA A 201 -27.83 -12.96 -3.47
N THR A 202 -26.81 -12.97 -4.33
CA THR A 202 -25.73 -13.97 -4.31
C THR A 202 -24.77 -13.75 -3.14
N GLU A 203 -24.56 -12.49 -2.74
CA GLU A 203 -23.62 -12.08 -1.69
C GLU A 203 -24.28 -11.91 -0.31
N ALA A 204 -25.52 -12.38 -0.14
CA ALA A 204 -26.31 -12.18 1.08
C ALA A 204 -25.62 -12.71 2.35
N GLU A 205 -24.93 -13.83 2.25
CA GLU A 205 -24.18 -14.41 3.37
C GLU A 205 -23.02 -13.51 3.81
N GLU A 206 -22.32 -12.88 2.86
CA GLU A 206 -21.20 -11.99 3.14
C GLU A 206 -21.68 -10.69 3.78
N PHE A 207 -22.76 -10.11 3.25
CA PHE A 207 -23.40 -8.93 3.85
C PHE A 207 -23.82 -9.17 5.30
N HIS A 208 -24.42 -10.31 5.60
CA HIS A 208 -24.84 -10.64 6.95
C HIS A 208 -23.64 -10.84 7.89
N LYS A 209 -22.62 -11.58 7.46
CA LYS A 209 -21.44 -11.88 8.28
C LYS A 209 -20.60 -10.65 8.60
N ILE A 210 -20.40 -9.77 7.62
CA ILE A 210 -19.48 -8.63 7.76
C ILE A 210 -20.19 -7.40 8.35
N TYR A 211 -21.43 -7.15 7.93
CA TYR A 211 -22.15 -5.90 8.22
C TYR A 211 -23.45 -6.10 8.99
N SER A 212 -23.87 -7.34 9.26
CA SER A 212 -25.19 -7.65 9.84
C SER A 212 -26.34 -7.09 9.01
N LEU A 213 -26.17 -7.06 7.68
CA LEU A 213 -27.19 -6.63 6.73
C LEU A 213 -27.93 -7.86 6.17
N GLU A 214 -29.25 -7.81 6.20
CA GLU A 214 -30.11 -8.77 5.51
C GLU A 214 -30.41 -8.27 4.10
N VAL A 215 -30.39 -9.19 3.13
CA VAL A 215 -30.73 -8.87 1.74
C VAL A 215 -32.19 -9.20 1.48
N LEU A 216 -32.96 -8.20 1.06
CA LEU A 216 -34.36 -8.35 0.66
C LEU A 216 -34.48 -8.16 -0.85
N VAL A 217 -34.97 -9.18 -1.54
CA VAL A 217 -35.26 -9.11 -2.98
C VAL A 217 -36.58 -8.38 -3.17
N ILE A 218 -36.51 -7.16 -3.66
CA ILE A 218 -37.69 -6.36 -3.98
C ILE A 218 -38.21 -6.78 -5.37
N PRO A 219 -39.51 -7.12 -5.53
CA PRO A 219 -40.08 -7.46 -6.83
C PRO A 219 -39.92 -6.34 -7.86
N THR A 220 -39.71 -6.70 -9.13
CA THR A 220 -39.72 -5.71 -10.21
C THR A 220 -41.12 -5.13 -10.40
N ASN A 221 -41.18 -3.85 -10.78
CA ASN A 221 -42.45 -3.20 -11.09
C ASN A 221 -43.14 -3.83 -12.31
N GLU A 222 -42.34 -4.29 -13.27
CA GLU A 222 -42.81 -4.94 -14.50
C GLU A 222 -42.30 -6.39 -14.58
N PRO A 223 -43.02 -7.29 -15.27
CA PRO A 223 -42.53 -8.63 -15.57
C PRO A 223 -41.19 -8.60 -16.30
N MET A 224 -40.22 -9.40 -15.82
CA MET A 224 -38.91 -9.51 -16.44
C MET A 224 -39.01 -10.43 -17.67
N ILE A 225 -38.83 -9.86 -18.88
CA ILE A 225 -38.94 -10.56 -20.17
C ILE A 225 -37.59 -10.73 -20.89
N ARG A 226 -36.47 -10.42 -20.22
CA ARG A 226 -35.13 -10.56 -20.80
C ARG A 226 -34.82 -12.05 -21.01
N GLU A 227 -34.44 -12.41 -22.23
CA GLU A 227 -33.95 -13.75 -22.53
C GLU A 227 -32.46 -13.84 -22.21
N ASP A 228 -32.12 -14.63 -21.19
CA ASP A 228 -30.73 -14.95 -20.84
C ASP A 228 -30.31 -16.25 -21.56
N TYR A 229 -29.49 -16.11 -22.60
CA TYR A 229 -28.97 -17.25 -23.37
C TYR A 229 -27.85 -17.98 -22.60
N PRO A 230 -27.70 -19.30 -22.79
CA PRO A 230 -26.65 -20.07 -22.12
C PRO A 230 -25.24 -19.67 -22.61
N ASP A 231 -24.26 -19.81 -21.71
CA ASP A 231 -22.86 -19.49 -21.98
C ASP A 231 -22.29 -20.30 -23.16
N ARG A 232 -21.48 -19.62 -23.99
CA ARG A 232 -20.71 -20.24 -25.08
C ARG A 232 -19.23 -20.29 -24.73
N ILE A 233 -18.71 -21.50 -24.55
CA ILE A 233 -17.30 -21.74 -24.21
C ILE A 233 -16.54 -22.17 -25.46
N TYR A 234 -15.41 -21.50 -25.74
CA TYR A 234 -14.56 -21.77 -26.90
C TYR A 234 -13.19 -22.31 -26.46
N LYS A 235 -12.54 -23.05 -27.37
CA LYS A 235 -11.23 -23.67 -27.12
C LYS A 235 -10.11 -22.66 -26.88
N ASP A 236 -10.14 -21.56 -27.62
CA ASP A 236 -9.12 -20.51 -27.58
C ASP A 236 -9.73 -19.12 -27.74
N GLU A 237 -8.95 -18.10 -27.36
CA GLU A 237 -9.39 -16.72 -27.33
C GLU A 237 -9.64 -16.13 -28.72
N GLU A 238 -8.86 -16.52 -29.73
CA GLU A 238 -9.04 -16.08 -31.11
C GLU A 238 -10.40 -16.55 -31.65
N THR A 239 -10.74 -17.82 -31.42
CA THR A 239 -12.02 -18.41 -31.84
C THR A 239 -13.19 -17.76 -31.11
N LYS A 240 -13.06 -17.51 -29.81
CA LYS A 240 -14.04 -16.74 -29.02
C LYS A 240 -14.29 -15.36 -29.64
N PHE A 241 -13.23 -14.58 -29.91
CA PHE A 241 -13.37 -13.23 -30.45
C PHE A 241 -13.95 -13.21 -31.86
N ARG A 242 -13.55 -14.15 -32.74
CA ARG A 242 -14.20 -14.29 -34.05
C ARG A 242 -15.70 -14.55 -33.94
N ALA A 243 -16.10 -15.41 -33.02
CA ALA A 243 -17.52 -15.70 -32.80
C ALA A 243 -18.28 -14.49 -32.24
N VAL A 244 -17.70 -13.78 -31.27
CA VAL A 244 -18.27 -12.54 -30.72
C VAL A 244 -18.43 -11.46 -31.79
N VAL A 245 -17.42 -11.24 -32.64
CA VAL A 245 -17.49 -10.27 -33.74
C VAL A 245 -18.58 -10.65 -34.74
N GLY A 246 -18.69 -11.92 -35.12
CA GLY A 246 -19.76 -12.39 -36.01
C GLY A 246 -21.16 -12.19 -35.43
N GLU A 247 -21.33 -12.39 -34.12
CA GLU A 247 -22.59 -12.16 -33.42
C GLU A 247 -22.93 -10.66 -33.35
N ILE A 248 -21.95 -9.79 -33.08
CA ILE A 248 -22.13 -8.34 -33.12
C ILE A 248 -22.51 -7.86 -34.53
N GLU A 249 -21.86 -8.37 -35.58
CA GLU A 249 -22.17 -8.04 -36.96
C GLU A 249 -23.61 -8.42 -37.32
N GLN A 250 -24.04 -9.63 -36.94
CA GLN A 250 -25.42 -10.07 -37.13
C GLN A 250 -26.42 -9.14 -36.42
N LEU A 251 -26.21 -8.88 -35.12
CA LEU A 251 -27.12 -8.03 -34.33
C LEU A 251 -27.15 -6.59 -34.83
N ASN A 252 -26.02 -6.05 -35.29
CA ASN A 252 -25.93 -4.72 -35.88
C ASN A 252 -26.68 -4.64 -37.21
N ASN A 253 -26.60 -5.68 -38.05
CA ASN A 253 -27.39 -5.78 -39.28
C ASN A 253 -28.91 -5.83 -39.01
N GLU A 254 -29.31 -6.29 -37.83
CA GLU A 254 -30.69 -6.26 -37.33
C GLU A 254 -31.05 -4.94 -36.60
N GLU A 255 -30.16 -3.94 -36.61
CA GLU A 255 -30.28 -2.65 -35.90
C GLU A 255 -30.49 -2.78 -34.37
N ARG A 256 -30.05 -3.90 -33.78
CA ARG A 256 -30.18 -4.16 -32.35
C ARG A 256 -29.00 -3.55 -31.59
N PRO A 257 -29.22 -2.73 -30.55
CA PRO A 257 -28.13 -2.17 -29.75
C PRO A 257 -27.42 -3.26 -28.94
N VAL A 258 -26.10 -3.19 -28.90
CA VAL A 258 -25.23 -4.16 -28.22
C VAL A 258 -24.30 -3.46 -27.24
N LEU A 259 -24.20 -3.99 -26.02
CA LEU A 259 -23.19 -3.62 -25.03
C LEU A 259 -22.25 -4.81 -24.83
N VAL A 260 -20.95 -4.62 -25.06
CA VAL A 260 -19.92 -5.64 -24.88
C VAL A 260 -19.08 -5.31 -23.65
N GLY A 261 -19.14 -6.16 -22.63
CA GLY A 261 -18.32 -6.02 -21.43
C GLY A 261 -16.96 -6.72 -21.57
N THR A 262 -15.87 -6.02 -21.25
CA THR A 262 -14.52 -6.59 -21.18
C THR A 262 -13.88 -6.32 -19.83
N VAL A 263 -13.00 -7.21 -19.38
CA VAL A 263 -12.33 -7.11 -18.07
C VAL A 263 -11.09 -6.20 -18.05
N SER A 264 -10.60 -5.75 -19.21
CA SER A 264 -9.38 -4.97 -19.32
C SER A 264 -9.42 -4.03 -20.52
N ILE A 265 -8.84 -2.84 -20.37
CA ILE A 265 -8.74 -1.82 -21.43
C ILE A 265 -8.04 -2.36 -22.68
N GLU A 266 -7.02 -3.21 -22.53
CA GLU A 266 -6.30 -3.80 -23.67
C GLU A 266 -7.19 -4.66 -24.58
N LYS A 267 -8.30 -5.17 -24.05
CA LYS A 267 -9.26 -6.01 -24.79
C LYS A 267 -10.43 -5.20 -25.35
N SER A 268 -10.57 -3.93 -24.97
CA SER A 268 -11.56 -2.98 -25.50
C SER A 268 -11.05 -2.36 -26.79
#